data_AF-A0A928Z076-F1
#
_entry.id   AF-A0A928Z076-F1
#
_cell.length_a   1.000
_cell.length_b   1.000
_cell.length_c   1.000
_cell.angle_alpha   90.00
_cell.angle_beta   90.00
_cell.angle_gamma   90.00
#
_symmetry.space_group_name_H-M   'P 1'
#
loop_
_entity.id
_entity.type
_entity.pdbx_description
1 polymer ?
#
loop_
_entity_poly.entity_id
_entity_poly.type
_entity_poly.pdbx_seq_one_letter_code
_entity_poly.pdbx_strand_id
1 'polypeptide(L)'
;MLDTIKLGVPLTLTQHKRILSLTAEDDSWQWVLLNPSRGELLFRRVKGQSITDGESFHRQLRWDIPPDYIENECNLSLEFSVPKYWYGHNIHLLYDFVTPLEHLKDLLNQQFGFKGRGKLTDITHWHVTRADFCYSWRFPSQRLAKQFLDSLKRLHFPRKQPIIYDDSILFTGKTYSVKIYLKLPEFKAHDRKEMLRGNASLEWVNHCESLADGVLRFEVTARRQFLKRKDINTVHQLAHPTHRIRWIEGVRPPTDEAVMFACTLAATFHRHSKIVSLNYMDWTEDLAEIMNERDLHPELESPKMVIPGLDFRKVFSGDEMERVKSWLGVEVIDPGVITFEKKDNLTAISQFLLSKFVGENAGMQRADEVESKLLETYKAVKAARLVSFWLYIQKFGSAKAKEIFGDRSYYASKSDLKKAGITLIEPPSGNNVTVLDRDFIQSFNMQIPSPFVTNKVDDFRDSGNVLNLFPQSGSDAS
;
A
#
# COMPACT_ATOMS: atom_id res chain seq x y z
N MET A 1 0.72 5.26 0.51
CA MET A 1 1.96 5.87 1.04
C MET A 1 2.91 4.74 1.41
N LEU A 2 4.21 4.99 1.30
CA LEU A 2 5.26 3.99 1.47
C LEU A 2 6.17 4.41 2.63
N ASP A 3 6.37 3.55 3.63
CA ASP A 3 7.29 3.81 4.75
C ASP A 3 8.68 3.27 4.41
N THR A 4 8.78 1.97 4.14
CA THR A 4 10.05 1.28 3.82
C THR A 4 9.95 0.60 2.46
N ILE A 5 11.04 0.61 1.69
CA ILE A 5 11.17 -0.16 0.45
C ILE A 5 12.48 -0.96 0.44
N LYS A 6 12.44 -2.16 -0.16
CA LYS A 6 13.63 -2.95 -0.51
C LYS A 6 13.68 -3.17 -2.02
N LEU A 7 14.76 -2.72 -2.63
CA LEU A 7 14.97 -2.64 -4.06
C LEU A 7 16.17 -3.47 -4.51
N GLY A 8 16.14 -3.94 -5.76
CA GLY A 8 17.30 -4.41 -6.50
C GLY A 8 17.46 -3.57 -7.76
N VAL A 9 18.58 -2.86 -7.88
CA VAL A 9 18.93 -2.06 -9.05
C VAL A 9 19.80 -2.90 -9.98
N PRO A 10 19.36 -3.24 -11.22
CA PRO A 10 20.15 -4.03 -12.14
C PRO A 10 21.50 -3.37 -12.46
N LEU A 11 22.58 -4.14 -12.36
CA LEU A 11 23.94 -3.68 -12.65
C LEU A 11 24.49 -4.32 -13.92
N THR A 12 25.26 -3.55 -14.67
CA THR A 12 26.20 -4.07 -15.68
C THR A 12 27.51 -4.51 -15.04
N LEU A 13 28.29 -5.35 -15.73
CA LEU A 13 29.62 -5.79 -15.28
C LEU A 13 30.55 -4.61 -14.93
N THR A 14 30.51 -3.54 -15.73
CA THR A 14 31.32 -2.33 -15.51
C THR A 14 30.91 -1.59 -14.24
N GLN A 15 29.60 -1.46 -13.99
CA GLN A 15 29.08 -0.83 -12.78
C GLN A 15 29.40 -1.67 -11.53
N HIS A 16 29.20 -2.99 -11.59
CA HIS A 16 29.53 -3.92 -10.51
C HIS A 16 31.01 -3.86 -10.14
N LYS A 17 31.93 -3.98 -11.11
CA LYS A 17 33.38 -3.84 -10.89
C LYS A 17 33.76 -2.48 -10.29
N ARG A 18 33.11 -1.39 -10.72
CA ARG A 18 33.35 -0.04 -10.18
C ARG A 18 32.91 0.08 -8.72
N ILE A 19 31.73 -0.44 -8.38
CA ILE A 19 31.25 -0.46 -6.98
C ILE A 19 32.17 -1.33 -6.14
N LEU A 20 32.56 -2.52 -6.59
CA LEU A 20 33.53 -3.36 -5.90
C LEU A 20 34.86 -2.64 -5.65
N SER A 21 35.45 -2.01 -6.66
CA SER A 21 36.73 -1.30 -6.50
C SER A 21 36.67 -0.21 -5.44
N LEU A 22 35.56 0.56 -5.41
CA LEU A 22 35.35 1.60 -4.40
C LEU A 22 35.20 1.02 -2.98
N THR A 23 34.77 -0.23 -2.85
CA THR A 23 34.63 -0.91 -1.54
C THR A 23 35.84 -1.75 -1.12
N ALA A 24 36.82 -1.95 -1.99
CA ALA A 24 38.01 -2.73 -1.68
C ALA A 24 39.00 -1.95 -0.80
N GLU A 25 38.87 -0.63 -0.77
CA GLU A 25 39.78 0.29 -0.08
C GLU A 25 39.51 0.36 1.44
N ASP A 26 38.24 0.22 1.87
CA ASP A 26 37.87 0.14 3.30
C ASP A 26 36.49 -0.54 3.49
N ASP A 27 36.41 -1.52 4.39
CA ASP A 27 35.16 -2.18 4.79
C ASP A 27 34.27 -1.29 5.69
N SER A 28 34.86 -0.24 6.29
CA SER A 28 34.17 0.81 7.04
C SER A 28 33.62 1.93 6.14
N TRP A 29 33.92 1.90 4.83
CA TRP A 29 33.56 2.94 3.88
C TRP A 29 32.05 3.17 3.81
N GLN A 30 31.64 4.35 4.28
CA GLN A 30 30.27 4.86 4.21
C GLN A 30 30.21 5.89 3.08
N TRP A 31 29.17 5.82 2.24
CA TRP A 31 28.93 6.92 1.30
C TRP A 31 28.38 8.10 2.08
N VAL A 32 28.80 9.30 1.69
CA VAL A 32 28.36 10.62 2.16
C VAL A 32 27.61 10.62 3.49
N LEU A 33 28.30 11.05 4.54
CA LEU A 33 27.68 11.69 5.68
C LEU A 33 26.97 12.96 5.21
N LEU A 34 25.76 12.78 4.68
CA LEU A 34 24.75 13.82 4.66
C LEU A 34 24.54 14.24 6.13
N ASN A 35 24.52 15.53 6.39
CA ASN A 35 24.92 16.13 7.66
C ASN A 35 24.04 15.66 8.83
N PRO A 36 24.58 14.92 9.82
CA PRO A 36 23.81 14.40 10.94
C PRO A 36 23.09 15.48 11.75
N SER A 37 23.67 16.68 11.89
CA SER A 37 23.07 17.78 12.66
C SER A 37 21.79 18.34 12.04
N ARG A 38 21.54 18.04 10.75
CA ARG A 38 20.29 18.33 10.02
C ARG A 38 19.35 17.12 9.95
N GLY A 39 19.74 15.97 10.49
CA GLY A 39 18.92 14.75 10.51
C GLY A 39 18.95 13.96 9.20
N GLU A 40 20.01 14.06 8.40
CA GLU A 40 20.08 13.38 7.11
C GLU A 40 20.45 11.87 7.28
N LEU A 41 20.33 11.04 6.22
CA LEU A 41 20.53 9.57 6.31
C LEU A 41 21.99 9.13 6.12
N LEU A 42 22.41 8.12 6.89
CA LEU A 42 23.69 7.43 6.72
C LEU A 42 23.59 6.32 5.65
N PHE A 43 24.53 6.27 4.70
CA PHE A 43 24.64 5.16 3.75
C PHE A 43 25.57 4.09 4.29
N ARG A 44 25.03 2.91 4.61
CA ARG A 44 25.78 1.82 5.25
C ARG A 44 25.76 0.55 4.42
N ARG A 45 26.94 0.06 4.03
CA ARG A 45 27.06 -1.29 3.47
C ARG A 45 26.74 -2.33 4.53
N VAL A 46 25.94 -3.35 4.19
CA VAL A 46 25.68 -4.49 5.07
C VAL A 46 25.80 -5.78 4.25
N LYS A 47 26.96 -6.43 4.32
CA LYS A 47 27.25 -7.67 3.57
C LYS A 47 26.20 -8.75 3.85
N GLY A 48 25.65 -9.36 2.80
CA GLY A 48 24.65 -10.43 2.88
C GLY A 48 23.19 -9.95 3.01
N GLN A 49 22.91 -8.66 2.80
CA GLN A 49 21.57 -8.10 3.05
C GLN A 49 20.46 -8.62 2.12
N SER A 50 20.81 -9.28 1.02
CA SER A 50 19.86 -9.98 0.16
C SER A 50 19.11 -11.12 0.89
N ILE A 51 19.64 -11.60 2.02
CA ILE A 51 19.15 -12.77 2.76
C ILE A 51 18.29 -12.39 3.98
N THR A 52 18.56 -11.25 4.63
CA THR A 52 17.92 -10.88 5.91
C THR A 52 16.80 -9.84 5.75
N ASP A 53 15.67 -10.11 6.39
CA ASP A 53 14.46 -9.26 6.43
C ASP A 53 14.44 -8.30 7.65
N GLY A 54 15.61 -8.13 8.29
CA GLY A 54 15.74 -7.54 9.64
C GLY A 54 16.20 -6.08 9.68
N GLU A 55 15.57 -5.33 10.59
CA GLU A 55 16.03 -4.02 11.11
C GLU A 55 15.90 -2.80 10.17
N SER A 56 14.77 -2.64 9.47
CA SER A 56 14.44 -1.41 8.73
C SER A 56 14.17 -0.16 9.60
N PHE A 57 14.40 -0.24 10.92
CA PHE A 57 14.07 0.84 11.87
C PHE A 57 15.11 1.98 11.88
N HIS A 58 16.36 1.71 11.50
CA HIS A 58 17.46 2.66 11.61
C HIS A 58 17.35 3.82 10.60
N ARG A 59 17.96 4.97 10.94
CA ARG A 59 18.18 6.11 10.04
C ARG A 59 19.33 5.82 9.05
N GLN A 60 19.28 4.67 8.40
CA GLN A 60 20.32 4.17 7.51
C GLN A 60 19.68 3.77 6.19
N LEU A 61 20.21 4.30 5.08
CA LEU A 61 20.05 3.66 3.79
C LEU A 61 21.07 2.52 3.71
N ARG A 62 20.56 1.30 3.77
CA ARG A 62 21.38 0.11 3.77
C ARG A 62 21.51 -0.43 2.35
N TRP A 63 22.69 -0.91 2.00
CA TRP A 63 22.94 -1.41 0.65
C TRP A 63 23.96 -2.55 0.62
N ASP A 64 23.94 -3.35 -0.45
CA ASP A 64 24.96 -4.36 -0.74
C ASP A 64 24.99 -4.74 -2.23
N ILE A 65 26.09 -5.35 -2.67
CA ILE A 65 26.22 -6.00 -3.98
C ILE A 65 26.77 -7.42 -3.82
N PRO A 66 26.37 -8.39 -4.66
CA PRO A 66 27.00 -9.71 -4.71
C PRO A 66 28.52 -9.60 -4.93
N PRO A 67 29.34 -10.52 -4.38
CA PRO A 67 30.78 -10.54 -4.63
C PRO A 67 31.09 -10.83 -6.11
N ASP A 68 30.34 -11.76 -6.70
CA ASP A 68 30.51 -12.18 -8.10
C ASP A 68 29.46 -11.55 -9.01
N TYR A 69 29.83 -11.28 -10.26
CA TYR A 69 28.89 -10.82 -11.28
C TYR A 69 28.24 -12.00 -11.99
N ILE A 70 26.91 -12.08 -11.93
CA ILE A 70 26.10 -12.96 -12.76
C ILE A 70 25.24 -12.07 -13.66
N GLU A 71 25.32 -12.29 -14.97
CA GLU A 71 24.58 -11.49 -15.95
C GLU A 71 23.07 -11.61 -15.74
N ASN A 72 22.34 -10.50 -15.83
CA ASN A 72 20.90 -10.38 -15.56
C ASN A 72 20.43 -10.69 -14.12
N GLU A 73 21.28 -11.24 -13.25
CA GLU A 73 20.95 -11.51 -11.84
C GLU A 73 21.64 -10.57 -10.84
N CYS A 74 22.77 -9.95 -11.23
CA CYS A 74 23.52 -9.03 -10.36
C CYS A 74 22.78 -7.70 -10.14
N ASN A 75 22.50 -7.39 -8.88
CA ASN A 75 21.73 -6.21 -8.46
C ASN A 75 22.41 -5.50 -7.28
N LEU A 76 22.43 -4.17 -7.30
CA LEU A 76 22.64 -3.35 -6.10
C LEU A 76 21.37 -3.43 -5.26
N SER A 77 21.47 -4.10 -4.12
CA SER A 77 20.38 -4.18 -3.14
C SER A 77 20.34 -2.89 -2.34
N LEU A 78 19.15 -2.30 -2.16
CA LEU A 78 18.92 -1.10 -1.33
C LEU A 78 17.75 -1.36 -0.36
N GLU A 79 17.87 -0.94 0.89
CA GLU A 79 16.78 -1.00 1.89
C GLU A 79 16.77 0.27 2.75
N PHE A 80 15.67 1.02 2.74
CA PHE A 80 15.55 2.26 3.52
C PHE A 80 14.09 2.69 3.75
N SER A 81 13.89 3.58 4.74
CA SER A 81 12.62 4.28 4.94
C SER A 81 12.58 5.55 4.08
N VAL A 82 11.64 5.60 3.13
CA VAL A 82 11.53 6.70 2.14
C VAL A 82 11.15 8.02 2.80
N PRO A 83 10.20 8.08 3.77
CA PRO A 83 9.95 9.30 4.53
C PRO A 83 11.16 9.74 5.37
N LYS A 84 11.94 8.82 5.96
CA LYS A 84 13.17 9.20 6.69
C LYS A 84 14.24 9.77 5.76
N TYR A 85 14.32 9.29 4.52
CA TYR A 85 15.20 9.88 3.50
C TYR A 85 14.77 11.28 3.10
N TRP A 86 13.46 11.51 2.96
CA TRP A 86 12.93 12.76 2.40
C TRP A 86 12.72 13.86 3.45
N TYR A 87 12.18 13.53 4.63
CA TYR A 87 11.83 14.49 5.69
C TYR A 87 12.75 14.39 6.93
N GLY A 88 13.74 13.50 6.95
CA GLY A 88 14.51 13.21 8.18
C GLY A 88 13.68 12.54 9.31
N HIS A 89 12.45 12.10 9.03
CA HIS A 89 11.61 11.34 9.96
C HIS A 89 10.57 10.50 9.19
N ASN A 90 10.00 9.46 9.81
CA ASN A 90 8.80 8.80 9.28
C ASN A 90 7.54 9.09 10.11
N ILE A 91 7.38 10.28 10.66
CA ILE A 91 6.12 10.67 11.32
C ILE A 91 5.10 11.09 10.26
N HIS A 92 5.49 12.04 9.39
CA HIS A 92 4.81 12.22 8.12
C HIS A 92 4.97 10.95 7.26
N LEU A 93 3.95 10.75 6.44
CA LEU A 93 3.90 9.74 5.40
C LEU A 93 4.42 10.38 4.11
N LEU A 94 4.55 9.60 3.05
CA LEU A 94 4.95 10.11 1.73
C LEU A 94 4.03 9.46 0.68
N TYR A 95 3.33 10.29 -0.10
CA TYR A 95 2.49 9.80 -1.20
C TYR A 95 3.32 9.50 -2.44
N ASP A 96 4.08 10.47 -2.93
CA ASP A 96 4.99 10.31 -4.06
C ASP A 96 6.34 9.76 -3.59
N PHE A 97 6.51 8.45 -3.73
CA PHE A 97 7.79 7.77 -3.50
C PHE A 97 8.66 7.69 -4.76
N VAL A 98 8.20 8.18 -5.91
CA VAL A 98 8.91 8.16 -7.19
C VAL A 98 9.95 9.28 -7.21
N THR A 99 9.56 10.52 -6.87
CA THR A 99 10.50 11.67 -6.81
C THR A 99 11.71 11.41 -5.90
N PRO A 100 11.57 10.83 -4.68
CA PRO A 100 12.74 10.54 -3.85
C PRO A 100 13.60 9.39 -4.38
N LEU A 101 13.04 8.46 -5.17
CA LEU A 101 13.83 7.43 -5.85
C LEU A 101 14.62 7.99 -7.04
N GLU A 102 14.07 8.97 -7.76
CA GLU A 102 14.81 9.72 -8.79
C GLU A 102 15.98 10.49 -8.17
N HIS A 103 15.74 11.25 -7.10
CA HIS A 103 16.79 11.96 -6.39
C HIS A 103 17.88 11.01 -5.83
N LEU A 104 17.49 9.84 -5.33
CA LEU A 104 18.42 8.79 -4.93
C LEU A 104 19.21 8.22 -6.12
N LYS A 105 18.57 7.98 -7.28
CA LYS A 105 19.25 7.50 -8.51
C LYS A 105 20.36 8.45 -8.92
N ASP A 106 20.10 9.76 -8.94
CA ASP A 106 21.10 10.75 -9.34
C ASP A 106 22.21 10.94 -8.28
N LEU A 107 21.89 10.90 -6.98
CA LEU A 107 22.88 10.87 -5.92
C LEU A 107 23.82 9.65 -6.06
N LEU A 108 23.25 8.45 -6.27
CA LEU A 108 24.04 7.23 -6.49
C LEU A 108 24.92 7.34 -7.75
N ASN A 109 24.38 7.84 -8.86
CA ASN A 109 25.17 8.09 -10.08
C ASN A 109 26.35 9.02 -9.81
N GLN A 110 26.14 10.10 -9.06
CA GLN A 110 27.20 11.03 -8.66
C GLN A 110 28.27 10.34 -7.79
N GLN A 111 27.87 9.60 -6.76
CA GLN A 111 28.80 8.93 -5.84
C GLN A 111 29.66 7.86 -6.52
N PHE A 112 29.09 7.09 -7.45
CA PHE A 112 29.84 6.09 -8.20
C PHE A 112 30.72 6.67 -9.32
N GLY A 113 30.46 7.92 -9.71
CA GLY A 113 31.04 8.55 -10.90
C GLY A 113 30.44 8.03 -12.22
N PHE A 114 29.22 7.51 -12.19
CA PHE A 114 28.53 6.98 -13.36
C PHE A 114 28.03 8.11 -14.28
N LYS A 115 28.45 8.09 -15.55
CA LYS A 115 28.17 9.14 -16.54
C LYS A 115 27.72 8.56 -17.88
N GLY A 116 26.92 9.33 -18.62
CA GLY A 116 26.42 8.95 -19.95
C GLY A 116 25.72 7.58 -19.94
N ARG A 117 26.10 6.69 -20.86
CA ARG A 117 25.59 5.30 -20.95
C ARG A 117 25.96 4.42 -19.74
N GLY A 118 26.84 4.88 -18.86
CA GLY A 118 27.21 4.17 -17.62
C GLY A 118 26.33 4.49 -16.42
N LYS A 119 25.35 5.40 -16.53
CA LYS A 119 24.36 5.67 -15.45
C LYS A 119 23.58 4.40 -15.07
N LEU A 120 23.12 4.37 -13.82
CA LEU A 120 22.14 3.37 -13.36
C LEU A 120 20.90 3.39 -14.27
N THR A 121 20.26 2.23 -14.39
CA THR A 121 18.99 2.05 -15.10
C THR A 121 17.91 2.94 -14.50
N ASP A 122 16.91 3.27 -15.32
CA ASP A 122 15.77 4.07 -14.86
C ASP A 122 15.03 3.39 -13.69
N ILE A 123 14.53 4.18 -12.73
CA ILE A 123 13.93 3.61 -11.51
C ILE A 123 12.74 2.71 -11.83
N THR A 124 12.02 2.97 -12.92
CA THR A 124 10.89 2.15 -13.38
C THR A 124 11.24 0.67 -13.55
N HIS A 125 12.49 0.35 -13.87
CA HIS A 125 13.02 -1.00 -14.02
C HIS A 125 13.56 -1.62 -12.72
N TRP A 126 13.75 -0.84 -11.66
CA TRP A 126 14.29 -1.35 -10.40
C TRP A 126 13.32 -2.35 -9.76
N HIS A 127 13.86 -3.48 -9.30
CA HIS A 127 13.07 -4.60 -8.78
C HIS A 127 12.61 -4.34 -7.35
N VAL A 128 11.31 -4.51 -7.07
CA VAL A 128 10.75 -4.37 -5.71
C VAL A 128 10.67 -5.73 -5.05
N THR A 129 11.40 -5.90 -3.94
CA THR A 129 11.41 -7.16 -3.16
C THR A 129 10.66 -7.05 -1.83
N ARG A 130 10.50 -5.84 -1.30
CA ARG A 130 9.62 -5.54 -0.16
C ARG A 130 9.10 -4.11 -0.28
N ALA A 131 7.86 -3.90 0.13
CA ALA A 131 7.24 -2.60 0.24
C ALA A 131 6.36 -2.56 1.50
N ASP A 132 6.63 -1.63 2.39
CA ASP A 132 5.89 -1.45 3.64
C ASP A 132 4.95 -0.27 3.48
N PHE A 133 3.68 -0.56 3.24
CA PHE A 133 2.65 0.45 3.04
C PHE A 133 2.17 0.98 4.37
N CYS A 134 2.12 2.29 4.51
CA CYS A 134 1.73 2.95 5.75
C CYS A 134 0.51 3.84 5.56
N TYR A 135 -0.26 3.95 6.64
CA TYR A 135 -1.39 4.83 6.75
C TYR A 135 -1.49 5.29 8.20
N SER A 136 -1.71 6.58 8.46
CA SER A 136 -1.73 7.10 9.83
C SER A 136 -2.91 8.04 10.07
N TRP A 137 -3.52 7.87 11.23
CA TRP A 137 -4.62 8.68 11.73
C TRP A 137 -4.15 9.53 12.90
N ARG A 138 -4.43 10.82 12.83
CA ARG A 138 -4.25 11.78 13.91
C ARG A 138 -5.54 11.87 14.71
N PHE A 139 -5.53 11.35 15.93
CA PHE A 139 -6.57 11.59 16.92
C PHE A 139 -6.31 12.93 17.64
N PRO A 140 -7.32 13.54 18.28
CA PRO A 140 -7.14 14.77 19.06
C PRO A 140 -6.19 14.64 20.26
N SER A 141 -5.88 13.42 20.71
CA SER A 141 -4.90 13.17 21.78
C SER A 141 -4.39 11.72 21.75
N GLN A 142 -3.20 11.49 22.32
CA GLN A 142 -2.67 10.15 22.57
C GLN A 142 -3.61 9.24 23.36
N ARG A 143 -4.39 9.79 24.31
CA ARG A 143 -5.36 9.03 25.10
C ARG A 143 -6.43 8.39 24.21
N LEU A 144 -6.99 9.15 23.27
CA LEU A 144 -8.01 8.65 22.34
C LEU A 144 -7.42 7.63 21.37
N ALA A 145 -6.22 7.88 20.84
CA ALA A 145 -5.52 6.91 19.98
C ALA A 145 -5.26 5.57 20.71
N LYS A 146 -4.82 5.62 21.98
CA LYS A 146 -4.61 4.42 22.81
C LYS A 146 -5.92 3.70 23.13
N GLN A 147 -6.96 4.43 23.55
CA GLN A 147 -8.29 3.85 23.78
C GLN A 147 -8.81 3.13 22.52
N PHE A 148 -8.66 3.74 21.34
CA PHE A 148 -9.04 3.12 20.08
C PHE A 148 -8.18 1.88 19.75
N LEU A 149 -6.86 1.92 19.95
CA LEU A 149 -5.99 0.74 19.78
C LEU A 149 -6.39 -0.39 20.75
N ASP A 150 -6.70 -0.06 22.01
CA ASP A 150 -7.14 -1.02 23.01
C ASP A 150 -8.52 -1.62 22.68
N SER A 151 -9.37 -0.89 21.95
CA SER A 151 -10.57 -1.44 21.31
C SER A 151 -10.23 -2.44 20.20
N LEU A 152 -9.29 -2.10 19.31
CA LEU A 152 -8.84 -3.01 18.23
C LEU A 152 -8.23 -4.31 18.78
N LYS A 153 -7.48 -4.25 19.89
CA LYS A 153 -6.90 -5.44 20.55
C LYS A 153 -7.93 -6.50 20.96
N ARG A 154 -9.18 -6.07 21.18
CA ARG A 154 -10.29 -6.94 21.65
C ARG A 154 -11.10 -7.56 20.51
N LEU A 155 -10.84 -7.18 19.26
CA LEU A 155 -11.51 -7.77 18.11
C LEU A 155 -11.02 -9.22 17.90
N HIS A 156 -11.92 -10.10 17.46
CA HIS A 156 -11.57 -11.45 17.07
C HIS A 156 -11.04 -11.46 15.63
N PHE A 157 -9.81 -11.94 15.41
CA PHE A 157 -9.16 -11.97 14.09
C PHE A 157 -9.12 -13.39 13.52
N PRO A 158 -10.11 -13.83 12.72
CA PRO A 158 -10.32 -15.25 12.39
C PRO A 158 -9.25 -15.88 11.48
N ARG A 159 -8.34 -15.08 10.90
CA ARG A 159 -7.33 -15.54 9.93
C ARG A 159 -5.88 -15.55 10.43
N LYS A 160 -5.55 -14.69 11.40
CA LYS A 160 -4.20 -14.59 11.97
C LYS A 160 -4.34 -14.22 13.43
N GLN A 161 -3.66 -14.95 14.30
CA GLN A 161 -3.57 -14.59 15.71
C GLN A 161 -2.74 -13.29 15.84
N PRO A 162 -3.24 -12.25 16.53
CA PRO A 162 -2.46 -11.07 16.85
C PRO A 162 -1.41 -11.40 17.92
N ILE A 163 -0.22 -10.82 17.77
CA ILE A 163 0.69 -10.60 18.90
C ILE A 163 0.35 -9.22 19.45
N ILE A 164 -0.09 -9.16 20.71
CA ILE A 164 -0.56 -7.94 21.36
C ILE A 164 0.54 -7.40 22.29
N TYR A 165 0.85 -6.11 22.14
CA TYR A 165 1.74 -5.35 23.00
C TYR A 165 0.97 -4.17 23.63
N ASP A 166 1.57 -3.41 24.54
CA ASP A 166 0.87 -2.26 25.16
C ASP A 166 0.58 -1.13 24.15
N ASP A 167 1.50 -0.85 23.23
CA ASP A 167 1.34 0.22 22.23
C ASP A 167 1.21 -0.28 20.79
N SER A 168 1.04 -1.61 20.58
CA SER A 168 0.82 -2.15 19.23
C SER A 168 0.11 -3.51 19.16
N ILE A 169 -0.35 -3.85 17.96
CA ILE A 169 -0.84 -5.17 17.53
C ILE A 169 -0.01 -5.58 16.30
N LEU A 170 0.48 -6.81 16.26
CA LEU A 170 1.26 -7.36 15.14
C LEU A 170 0.68 -8.68 14.63
N PHE A 171 0.35 -8.72 13.34
CA PHE A 171 -0.10 -9.89 12.59
C PHE A 171 1.02 -10.39 11.68
N THR A 172 1.84 -11.31 12.16
CA THR A 172 2.98 -11.86 11.41
C THR A 172 2.54 -12.70 10.20
N GLY A 173 3.42 -12.92 9.22
CA GLY A 173 3.15 -13.82 8.11
C GLY A 173 4.24 -13.85 7.03
N LYS A 174 4.41 -15.01 6.40
CA LYS A 174 5.46 -15.26 5.40
C LYS A 174 5.35 -14.39 4.14
N THR A 175 4.12 -14.11 3.69
CA THR A 175 3.85 -13.28 2.51
C THR A 175 3.71 -11.80 2.84
N TYR A 176 3.04 -11.48 3.94
CA TYR A 176 2.84 -10.13 4.43
C TYR A 176 2.62 -10.12 5.95
N SER A 177 3.01 -9.02 6.60
CA SER A 177 2.68 -8.70 7.99
C SER A 177 1.79 -7.45 8.04
N VAL A 178 1.01 -7.29 9.12
CA VAL A 178 0.33 -6.03 9.44
C VAL A 178 0.66 -5.63 10.86
N LYS A 179 0.99 -4.35 11.09
CA LYS A 179 1.27 -3.77 12.41
C LYS A 179 0.35 -2.57 12.61
N ILE A 180 -0.30 -2.48 13.75
CA ILE A 180 -1.10 -1.31 14.15
C ILE A 180 -0.48 -0.78 15.44
N TYR A 181 -0.02 0.47 15.48
CA TYR A 181 0.76 0.98 16.60
C TYR A 181 0.62 2.47 16.84
N LEU A 182 0.84 2.88 18.09
CA LEU A 182 0.93 4.28 18.47
C LEU A 182 2.30 4.82 18.07
N LYS A 183 2.34 5.93 17.31
CA LYS A 183 3.58 6.47 16.77
C LYS A 183 4.40 7.23 17.83
N LEU A 184 3.76 7.90 18.80
CA LEU A 184 4.48 8.61 19.88
C LEU A 184 5.36 7.69 20.75
N PRO A 185 4.88 6.56 21.31
CA PRO A 185 5.73 5.66 22.09
C PRO A 185 6.83 5.03 21.24
N GLU A 186 6.54 4.67 19.98
CA GLU A 186 7.50 4.09 19.05
C GLU A 186 8.61 5.09 18.70
N PHE A 187 8.25 6.35 18.42
CA PHE A 187 9.20 7.46 18.23
C PHE A 187 10.09 7.66 19.46
N LYS A 188 9.52 7.68 20.68
CA LYS A 188 10.27 7.81 21.94
C LYS A 188 11.23 6.64 22.19
N ALA A 189 10.81 5.42 21.86
CA ALA A 189 11.59 4.22 22.09
C ALA A 189 12.82 4.15 21.15
N HIS A 190 12.65 4.54 19.88
CA HIS A 190 13.61 4.35 18.81
C HIS A 190 14.15 5.69 18.26
N ASP A 191 13.35 6.40 17.45
CA ASP A 191 13.81 7.54 16.65
C ASP A 191 14.34 8.71 17.48
N ARG A 192 13.72 9.04 18.62
CA ARG A 192 14.14 10.12 19.52
C ARG A 192 15.58 9.96 20.01
N LYS A 193 15.99 8.73 20.33
CA LYS A 193 17.35 8.43 20.80
C LYS A 193 18.36 8.57 19.67
N GLU A 194 18.00 8.11 18.47
CA GLU A 194 18.86 8.22 17.29
C GLU A 194 19.00 9.68 16.82
N MET A 195 17.92 10.49 16.88
CA MET A 195 17.97 11.93 16.61
C MET A 195 18.98 12.64 17.53
N LEU A 196 18.89 12.41 18.84
CA LEU A 196 19.76 13.03 19.83
C LEU A 196 21.23 12.55 19.69
N ARG A 197 21.46 11.27 19.38
CA ARG A 197 22.80 10.74 19.04
C ARG A 197 23.37 11.36 17.77
N GLY A 198 22.52 11.72 16.81
CA GLY A 198 22.89 12.42 15.58
C GLY A 198 23.13 13.93 15.76
N ASN A 199 23.03 14.46 16.99
CA ASN A 199 23.10 15.90 17.29
C ASN A 199 22.00 16.75 16.61
N ALA A 200 20.81 16.17 16.36
CA ALA A 200 19.65 16.95 15.95
C ALA A 200 19.22 17.93 17.06
N SER A 201 18.71 19.11 16.69
CA SER A 201 18.31 20.12 17.67
C SER A 201 17.16 19.62 18.56
N LEU A 202 17.17 20.01 19.84
CA LEU A 202 16.12 19.62 20.79
C LEU A 202 14.75 20.17 20.35
N GLU A 203 14.72 21.34 19.72
CA GLU A 203 13.53 21.92 19.11
C GLU A 203 12.94 20.99 18.03
N TRP A 204 13.75 20.51 17.08
CA TRP A 204 13.30 19.59 16.04
C TRP A 204 12.83 18.24 16.62
N VAL A 205 13.51 17.72 17.64
CA VAL A 205 13.10 16.50 18.34
C VAL A 205 11.75 16.68 19.05
N ASN A 206 11.54 17.83 19.70
CA ASN A 206 10.27 18.14 20.37
C ASN A 206 9.14 18.39 19.35
N HIS A 207 9.43 19.02 18.20
CA HIS A 207 8.51 19.17 17.09
C HIS A 207 8.08 17.80 16.53
N CYS A 208 9.03 16.92 16.25
CA CYS A 208 8.74 15.53 15.88
C CYS A 208 7.90 14.80 16.94
N GLU A 209 8.21 14.99 18.23
CA GLU A 209 7.43 14.38 19.32
C GLU A 209 5.98 14.87 19.33
N SER A 210 5.72 16.16 19.08
CA SER A 210 4.36 16.72 19.00
C SER A 210 3.60 16.27 17.74
N LEU A 211 4.29 16.08 16.61
CA LEU A 211 3.73 15.49 15.38
C LEU A 211 3.35 14.01 15.56
N ALA A 212 4.04 13.28 16.42
CA ALA A 212 3.76 11.86 16.70
C ALA A 212 2.62 11.65 17.72
N ASP A 213 2.31 12.65 18.56
CA ASP A 213 1.24 12.59 19.56
C ASP A 213 -0.13 12.27 18.93
N GLY A 214 -0.93 11.40 19.55
CA GLY A 214 -2.24 11.04 19.02
C GLY A 214 -2.22 10.32 17.67
N VAL A 215 -1.05 9.98 17.12
CA VAL A 215 -0.94 9.28 15.84
C VAL A 215 -1.01 7.78 16.03
N LEU A 216 -2.00 7.16 15.39
CA LEU A 216 -2.11 5.72 15.23
C LEU A 216 -1.73 5.34 13.80
N ARG A 217 -0.73 4.48 13.64
CA ARG A 217 -0.26 3.97 12.35
C ARG A 217 -0.76 2.56 12.09
N PHE A 218 -1.25 2.35 10.89
CA PHE A 218 -1.50 1.06 10.25
C PHE A 218 -0.41 0.84 9.21
N GLU A 219 0.32 -0.26 9.32
CA GLU A 219 1.49 -0.56 8.51
C GLU A 219 1.38 -1.99 7.97
N VAL A 220 1.70 -2.17 6.70
CA VAL A 220 1.52 -3.41 5.95
C VAL A 220 2.79 -3.74 5.19
N THR A 221 3.64 -4.58 5.77
CA THR A 221 4.83 -5.14 5.12
C THR A 221 4.40 -6.16 4.06
N ALA A 222 4.52 -5.82 2.78
CA ALA A 222 4.34 -6.74 1.66
C ALA A 222 5.70 -7.26 1.17
N ARG A 223 5.93 -8.57 1.28
CA ARG A 223 7.19 -9.23 0.87
C ARG A 223 7.12 -9.73 -0.56
N ARG A 224 8.26 -10.07 -1.15
CA ARG A 224 8.45 -10.58 -2.53
C ARG A 224 7.40 -11.62 -2.95
N GLN A 225 7.02 -12.55 -2.07
CA GLN A 225 6.01 -13.57 -2.40
C GLN A 225 4.59 -13.00 -2.53
N PHE A 226 4.22 -11.97 -1.75
CA PHE A 226 2.94 -11.27 -1.92
C PHE A 226 2.96 -10.41 -3.19
N LEU A 227 4.02 -9.62 -3.36
CA LEU A 227 4.20 -8.72 -4.51
C LEU A 227 4.19 -9.49 -5.83
N LYS A 228 4.95 -10.60 -5.94
CA LYS A 228 4.94 -11.48 -7.12
C LYS A 228 3.56 -12.10 -7.41
N ARG A 229 2.80 -12.50 -6.38
CA ARG A 229 1.41 -12.99 -6.56
C ARG A 229 0.44 -11.89 -7.03
N LYS A 230 0.78 -10.63 -6.76
CA LYS A 230 0.07 -9.46 -7.26
C LYS A 230 0.68 -8.90 -8.55
N ASP A 231 1.64 -9.61 -9.16
CA ASP A 231 2.34 -9.15 -10.37
C ASP A 231 2.96 -7.74 -10.20
N ILE A 232 3.57 -7.52 -9.04
CA ILE A 232 4.35 -6.31 -8.74
C ILE A 232 5.77 -6.77 -8.50
N ASN A 233 6.65 -6.51 -9.48
CA ASN A 233 8.06 -6.89 -9.47
C ASN A 233 8.98 -5.69 -9.69
N THR A 234 8.47 -4.56 -10.19
CA THR A 234 9.26 -3.31 -10.40
C THR A 234 8.59 -2.08 -9.79
N VAL A 235 9.37 -0.99 -9.63
CA VAL A 235 8.86 0.32 -9.19
C VAL A 235 7.75 0.83 -10.10
N HIS A 236 7.87 0.63 -11.42
CA HIS A 236 6.81 1.03 -12.36
C HIS A 236 5.46 0.38 -12.00
N GLN A 237 5.45 -0.94 -11.76
CA GLN A 237 4.25 -1.69 -11.40
C GLN A 237 3.74 -1.37 -9.98
N LEU A 238 4.61 -0.85 -9.10
CA LEU A 238 4.24 -0.42 -7.74
C LEU A 238 3.62 0.99 -7.75
N ALA A 239 4.15 1.90 -8.56
CA ALA A 239 3.65 3.27 -8.71
C ALA A 239 2.37 3.33 -9.57
N HIS A 240 2.36 2.57 -10.67
CA HIS A 240 1.26 2.53 -11.62
C HIS A 240 0.52 1.19 -11.48
N PRO A 241 -0.69 1.16 -10.88
CA PRO A 241 -1.52 -0.04 -10.85
C PRO A 241 -1.89 -0.43 -12.28
N THR A 242 -1.22 -1.45 -12.83
CA THR A 242 -1.42 -1.86 -14.22
C THR A 242 -2.82 -2.42 -14.44
N HIS A 243 -3.56 -1.91 -15.43
CA HIS A 243 -4.84 -2.51 -15.79
C HIS A 243 -4.57 -3.86 -16.45
N ARG A 244 -5.16 -4.95 -15.96
CA ARG A 244 -5.01 -6.26 -16.58
C ARG A 244 -6.16 -6.45 -17.57
N ILE A 245 -5.82 -6.45 -18.85
CA ILE A 245 -6.68 -6.98 -19.90
C ILE A 245 -6.63 -8.51 -19.79
N ARG A 246 -7.78 -9.16 -19.58
CA ARG A 246 -7.93 -10.60 -19.78
C ARG A 246 -8.80 -10.87 -20.99
N TRP A 247 -8.52 -12.00 -21.62
CA TRP A 247 -9.28 -12.56 -22.74
C TRP A 247 -10.12 -13.73 -22.24
N ILE A 248 -11.39 -13.79 -22.63
CA ILE A 248 -12.30 -14.91 -22.33
C ILE A 248 -12.92 -15.43 -23.64
N GLU A 249 -12.64 -16.67 -24.01
CA GLU A 249 -13.17 -17.29 -25.24
C GLU A 249 -14.71 -17.43 -25.22
N GLY A 250 -15.34 -17.38 -26.42
CA GLY A 250 -16.69 -17.94 -26.63
C GLY A 250 -17.89 -16.99 -26.67
N VAL A 251 -17.73 -15.65 -26.74
CA VAL A 251 -18.88 -14.70 -26.73
C VAL A 251 -18.93 -13.81 -27.98
N ARG A 252 -19.86 -14.08 -28.92
CA ARG A 252 -20.04 -13.24 -30.13
C ARG A 252 -20.65 -11.86 -29.80
N PRO A 253 -20.20 -10.74 -30.41
CA PRO A 253 -20.67 -9.38 -30.10
C PRO A 253 -21.22 -8.60 -31.33
N PRO A 254 -21.80 -7.41 -31.14
CA PRO A 254 -22.28 -6.54 -32.22
C PRO A 254 -21.19 -5.60 -32.77
N THR A 255 -21.32 -5.26 -34.06
CA THR A 255 -20.85 -4.10 -34.88
C THR A 255 -19.59 -3.29 -34.52
N ASP A 256 -18.91 -2.78 -35.55
CA ASP A 256 -17.47 -2.49 -35.50
C ASP A 256 -17.07 -1.12 -34.92
N GLU A 257 -17.91 -0.11 -35.05
CA GLU A 257 -17.59 1.27 -34.62
C GLU A 257 -17.34 1.39 -33.10
N ALA A 258 -18.02 0.58 -32.30
CA ALA A 258 -17.81 0.53 -30.84
C ALA A 258 -16.40 0.03 -30.44
N VAL A 259 -15.68 -0.68 -31.32
CA VAL A 259 -14.31 -1.17 -31.08
C VAL A 259 -13.30 -0.04 -31.16
N MET A 260 -13.36 0.72 -32.26
CA MET A 260 -12.47 1.86 -32.46
C MET A 260 -12.66 2.89 -31.35
N PHE A 261 -13.91 3.09 -30.90
CA PHE A 261 -14.19 3.89 -29.71
C PHE A 261 -13.53 3.31 -28.46
N ALA A 262 -13.79 2.04 -28.08
CA ALA A 262 -13.24 1.45 -26.86
C ALA A 262 -11.70 1.38 -26.83
N CYS A 263 -11.06 1.06 -27.96
CA CYS A 263 -9.61 1.03 -28.08
C CYS A 263 -9.00 2.44 -28.02
N THR A 264 -9.60 3.43 -28.68
CA THR A 264 -9.17 4.84 -28.60
C THR A 264 -9.38 5.38 -27.19
N LEU A 265 -10.49 5.05 -26.53
CA LEU A 265 -10.76 5.42 -25.14
C LEU A 265 -9.70 4.81 -24.20
N ALA A 266 -9.39 3.52 -24.36
CA ALA A 266 -8.36 2.85 -23.58
C ALA A 266 -6.96 3.43 -23.80
N ALA A 267 -6.58 3.74 -25.05
CA ALA A 267 -5.29 4.34 -25.37
C ALA A 267 -5.18 5.78 -24.81
N THR A 268 -6.24 6.58 -24.95
CA THR A 268 -6.33 7.94 -24.41
C THR A 268 -6.29 7.96 -22.89
N PHE A 269 -7.03 7.07 -22.21
CA PHE A 269 -6.96 6.91 -20.76
C PHE A 269 -5.59 6.43 -20.28
N HIS A 270 -4.96 5.50 -21.01
CA HIS A 270 -3.61 5.01 -20.70
C HIS A 270 -2.55 6.12 -20.83
N ARG A 271 -2.67 6.99 -21.84
CA ARG A 271 -1.70 8.05 -22.13
C ARG A 271 -1.83 9.28 -21.22
N HIS A 272 -3.04 9.63 -20.78
CA HIS A 272 -3.28 10.93 -20.13
C HIS A 272 -3.54 10.89 -18.61
N SER A 273 -3.83 9.73 -18.01
CA SER A 273 -4.04 9.55 -16.55
C SER A 273 -5.10 10.44 -15.85
N LYS A 274 -5.77 11.32 -16.60
CA LYS A 274 -6.89 12.16 -16.17
C LYS A 274 -8.23 11.55 -16.58
N ILE A 275 -9.27 11.83 -15.80
CA ILE A 275 -10.66 11.49 -16.11
C ILE A 275 -11.14 12.45 -17.20
N VAL A 276 -11.64 11.92 -18.31
CA VAL A 276 -12.24 12.68 -19.41
C VAL A 276 -13.76 12.45 -19.37
N SER A 277 -14.53 13.52 -19.54
CA SER A 277 -15.99 13.49 -19.65
C SER A 277 -16.40 13.54 -21.12
N LEU A 278 -17.38 12.73 -21.53
CA LEU A 278 -17.97 12.74 -22.88
C LEU A 278 -19.49 12.59 -22.76
N ASN A 279 -20.25 13.38 -23.52
CA ASN A 279 -21.71 13.53 -23.38
C ASN A 279 -22.44 13.18 -24.68
N TYR A 280 -23.21 12.08 -24.70
CA TYR A 280 -23.46 11.18 -25.86
C TYR A 280 -24.15 11.72 -27.15
N MET A 281 -24.38 13.03 -27.34
CA MET A 281 -25.23 13.53 -28.44
C MET A 281 -24.55 14.30 -29.58
N ASP A 282 -23.47 15.07 -29.36
CA ASP A 282 -22.95 16.03 -30.37
C ASP A 282 -21.50 15.73 -30.84
N TRP A 283 -21.23 14.49 -31.24
CA TRP A 283 -19.84 13.95 -31.26
C TRP A 283 -19.00 14.23 -32.51
N THR A 284 -19.60 14.76 -33.59
CA THR A 284 -18.87 15.04 -34.85
C THR A 284 -18.25 16.42 -34.91
N GLU A 285 -18.80 17.39 -34.15
CA GLU A 285 -18.32 18.78 -34.16
C GLU A 285 -17.30 19.00 -33.03
N ASP A 286 -17.62 18.62 -31.78
CA ASP A 286 -16.71 18.69 -30.62
C ASP A 286 -15.33 18.05 -30.90
N LEU A 287 -15.28 16.87 -31.54
CA LEU A 287 -14.02 16.18 -31.84
C LEU A 287 -13.20 16.86 -32.94
N ALA A 288 -13.87 17.49 -33.92
CA ALA A 288 -13.19 18.26 -34.96
C ALA A 288 -12.65 19.58 -34.42
N GLU A 289 -13.36 20.20 -33.47
CA GLU A 289 -12.93 21.42 -32.77
C GLU A 289 -11.76 21.14 -31.81
N ILE A 290 -11.85 20.08 -30.99
CA ILE A 290 -10.77 19.61 -30.10
C ILE A 290 -9.49 19.25 -30.88
N MET A 291 -9.62 18.70 -32.09
CA MET A 291 -8.46 18.36 -32.93
C MET A 291 -7.86 19.56 -33.68
N ASN A 292 -8.61 20.66 -33.87
CA ASN A 292 -8.14 21.82 -34.61
C ASN A 292 -7.65 22.98 -33.73
N GLU A 293 -8.21 23.21 -32.53
CA GLU A 293 -8.04 24.52 -31.90
C GLU A 293 -6.77 24.76 -31.05
N ARG A 294 -6.31 23.83 -30.18
CA ARG A 294 -5.56 24.28 -28.97
C ARG A 294 -4.22 23.62 -28.64
N ASP A 295 -3.16 24.40 -28.88
CA ASP A 295 -2.19 24.74 -27.83
C ASP A 295 -2.93 25.32 -26.58
N LEU A 296 -2.47 24.98 -25.37
CA LEU A 296 -3.12 25.21 -24.05
C LEU A 296 -3.38 26.71 -23.72
N HIS A 297 -4.35 27.16 -22.89
CA HIS A 297 -5.32 26.58 -21.92
C HIS A 297 -6.39 27.70 -21.58
N PRO A 298 -7.18 27.75 -20.46
CA PRO A 298 -7.74 26.77 -19.51
C PRO A 298 -9.30 26.94 -19.32
N GLU A 299 -9.85 26.47 -18.18
CA GLU A 299 -11.19 26.73 -17.59
C GLU A 299 -12.43 26.04 -18.21
N LEU A 300 -13.00 25.08 -17.46
CA LEU A 300 -14.41 25.10 -17.02
C LEU A 300 -14.66 24.09 -15.89
N GLU A 301 -15.69 24.35 -15.08
CA GLU A 301 -15.97 23.65 -13.81
C GLU A 301 -16.83 22.38 -13.95
N SER A 302 -17.05 21.71 -12.81
CA SER A 302 -17.69 20.39 -12.66
C SER A 302 -19.19 20.39 -13.03
N PRO A 303 -19.83 19.23 -13.35
CA PRO A 303 -20.00 18.14 -12.38
C PRO A 303 -19.60 16.73 -12.87
N LYS A 304 -19.51 15.81 -11.90
CA LYS A 304 -18.94 14.46 -12.03
C LYS A 304 -19.98 13.43 -12.45
N MET A 305 -19.62 12.50 -13.33
CA MET A 305 -20.24 11.17 -13.40
C MET A 305 -19.19 10.10 -13.07
N VAL A 306 -19.49 9.25 -12.08
CA VAL A 306 -18.73 8.03 -11.81
C VAL A 306 -19.49 6.89 -12.47
N ILE A 307 -18.84 6.10 -13.33
CA ILE A 307 -19.42 4.86 -13.87
C ILE A 307 -18.78 3.67 -13.14
N PRO A 308 -19.49 3.01 -12.21
CA PRO A 308 -18.98 1.81 -11.55
C PRO A 308 -19.22 0.57 -12.42
N GLY A 309 -18.16 -0.21 -12.68
CA GLY A 309 -18.32 -1.60 -13.15
C GLY A 309 -18.70 -1.79 -14.62
N LEU A 310 -17.97 -1.20 -15.56
CA LEU A 310 -18.09 -1.53 -16.99
C LEU A 310 -17.38 -2.86 -17.32
N ASP A 311 -18.15 -3.95 -17.36
CA ASP A 311 -17.76 -5.25 -17.92
C ASP A 311 -18.03 -5.27 -19.44
N PHE A 312 -17.06 -4.81 -20.24
CA PHE A 312 -17.16 -4.84 -21.71
C PHE A 312 -16.89 -6.26 -22.26
N ARG A 313 -17.58 -6.62 -23.34
CA ARG A 313 -17.43 -7.93 -24.01
C ARG A 313 -17.40 -7.79 -25.53
N LYS A 314 -16.23 -7.94 -26.15
CA LYS A 314 -16.07 -7.97 -27.62
C LYS A 314 -14.87 -8.82 -28.10
N VAL A 315 -15.13 -9.52 -29.22
CA VAL A 315 -14.32 -10.36 -30.11
C VAL A 315 -13.91 -9.56 -31.37
N PHE A 316 -12.77 -9.91 -31.97
CA PHE A 316 -12.23 -9.36 -33.22
C PHE A 316 -12.12 -10.40 -34.35
N SER A 317 -11.86 -9.95 -35.57
CA SER A 317 -11.44 -10.75 -36.73
C SER A 317 -9.92 -10.95 -36.80
N GLY A 318 -9.45 -11.79 -37.74
CA GLY A 318 -8.03 -12.14 -37.89
C GLY A 318 -7.12 -10.97 -38.28
N ASP A 319 -7.53 -10.15 -39.24
CA ASP A 319 -6.73 -9.02 -39.74
C ASP A 319 -6.65 -7.86 -38.73
N GLU A 320 -7.68 -7.68 -37.92
CA GLU A 320 -7.66 -6.75 -36.77
C GLU A 320 -6.65 -7.20 -35.71
N MET A 321 -6.47 -8.51 -35.56
CA MET A 321 -5.56 -9.07 -34.55
C MET A 321 -4.10 -8.73 -34.84
N GLU A 322 -3.65 -8.81 -36.10
CA GLU A 322 -2.29 -8.43 -36.50
C GLU A 322 -1.99 -6.95 -36.21
N ARG A 323 -2.98 -6.06 -36.38
CA ARG A 323 -2.82 -4.63 -36.04
C ARG A 323 -2.70 -4.40 -34.54
N VAL A 324 -3.50 -5.09 -33.72
CA VAL A 324 -3.42 -5.00 -32.26
C VAL A 324 -2.11 -5.60 -31.73
N LYS A 325 -1.64 -6.73 -32.27
CA LYS A 325 -0.31 -7.31 -31.99
C LYS A 325 0.80 -6.30 -32.25
N SER A 326 0.76 -5.61 -33.39
CA SER A 326 1.75 -4.59 -33.77
C SER A 326 1.77 -3.38 -32.85
N TRP A 327 0.62 -2.95 -32.30
CA TRP A 327 0.52 -1.78 -31.42
C TRP A 327 0.86 -2.06 -29.96
N LEU A 328 0.54 -3.27 -29.46
CA LEU A 328 0.74 -3.62 -28.05
C LEU A 328 1.98 -4.49 -27.80
N GLY A 329 2.58 -5.09 -28.82
CA GLY A 329 3.76 -5.94 -28.69
C GLY A 329 3.47 -7.28 -27.99
N VAL A 330 2.23 -7.78 -28.08
CA VAL A 330 1.79 -9.03 -27.43
C VAL A 330 1.22 -9.98 -28.48
N GLU A 331 1.64 -11.24 -28.43
CA GLU A 331 1.14 -12.30 -29.32
C GLU A 331 -0.24 -12.79 -28.84
N VAL A 332 -1.24 -12.78 -29.73
CA VAL A 332 -2.64 -13.15 -29.44
C VAL A 332 -3.07 -14.28 -30.38
N ILE A 333 -3.72 -15.31 -29.81
CA ILE A 333 -3.84 -16.63 -30.44
C ILE A 333 -5.26 -16.98 -30.93
N ASP A 334 -6.35 -16.38 -30.41
CA ASP A 334 -7.73 -16.69 -30.86
C ASP A 334 -8.77 -15.58 -30.49
N PRO A 335 -10.04 -15.62 -30.95
CA PRO A 335 -11.10 -14.65 -30.61
C PRO A 335 -11.82 -14.89 -29.26
N GLY A 336 -12.09 -13.81 -28.51
CA GLY A 336 -12.61 -13.82 -27.13
C GLY A 336 -13.04 -12.43 -26.62
N VAL A 337 -13.03 -12.19 -25.31
CA VAL A 337 -13.58 -10.98 -24.64
C VAL A 337 -12.52 -10.22 -23.83
N ILE A 338 -12.30 -8.92 -24.10
CA ILE A 338 -11.47 -8.04 -23.25
C ILE A 338 -12.25 -7.62 -21.99
N THR A 339 -11.86 -8.12 -20.83
CA THR A 339 -12.24 -7.54 -19.53
C THR A 339 -11.11 -6.66 -18.97
N PHE A 340 -11.41 -5.44 -18.54
CA PHE A 340 -10.46 -4.55 -17.87
C PHE A 340 -10.50 -4.75 -16.35
N GLU A 341 -9.59 -5.57 -15.81
CA GLU A 341 -9.42 -5.75 -14.37
C GLU A 341 -8.53 -4.63 -13.81
N LYS A 342 -9.14 -3.66 -13.11
CA LYS A 342 -8.39 -2.62 -12.36
C LYS A 342 -7.64 -3.28 -11.20
N LYS A 343 -6.32 -3.37 -11.33
CA LYS A 343 -5.42 -3.94 -10.32
C LYS A 343 -5.38 -3.07 -9.07
N ASP A 344 -5.19 -3.70 -7.91
CA ASP A 344 -5.16 -3.00 -6.63
C ASP A 344 -4.00 -1.98 -6.60
N ASN A 345 -4.32 -0.70 -6.40
CA ASN A 345 -3.32 0.32 -6.07
C ASN A 345 -2.89 0.18 -4.59
N LEU A 346 -1.84 0.89 -4.16
CA LEU A 346 -1.29 0.75 -2.80
C LEU A 346 -2.35 0.97 -1.70
N THR A 347 -3.28 1.90 -1.95
CA THR A 347 -4.45 2.17 -1.10
C THR A 347 -5.39 0.97 -1.07
N ALA A 348 -5.76 0.40 -2.22
CA ALA A 348 -6.63 -0.77 -2.32
C ALA A 348 -5.98 -2.02 -1.71
N ILE A 349 -4.67 -2.23 -1.85
CA ILE A 349 -3.93 -3.31 -1.17
C ILE A 349 -4.03 -3.14 0.35
N SER A 350 -3.77 -1.93 0.85
CA SER A 350 -3.86 -1.62 2.29
C SER A 350 -5.28 -1.81 2.80
N GLN A 351 -6.28 -1.27 2.08
CA GLN A 351 -7.70 -1.37 2.39
C GLN A 351 -8.20 -2.82 2.36
N PHE A 352 -7.81 -3.62 1.36
CA PHE A 352 -8.15 -5.04 1.24
C PHE A 352 -7.55 -5.85 2.39
N LEU A 353 -6.29 -5.59 2.74
CA LEU A 353 -5.65 -6.30 3.84
C LEU A 353 -6.28 -5.91 5.18
N LEU A 354 -6.50 -4.62 5.43
CA LEU A 354 -7.13 -4.12 6.65
C LEU A 354 -8.61 -4.52 6.78
N SER A 355 -9.40 -4.49 5.70
CA SER A 355 -10.78 -5.00 5.70
C SER A 355 -10.84 -6.51 5.92
N LYS A 356 -9.82 -7.28 5.52
CA LYS A 356 -9.68 -8.69 5.93
C LYS A 356 -9.32 -8.91 7.40
N PHE A 357 -8.96 -7.86 8.15
CA PHE A 357 -8.75 -7.91 9.60
C PHE A 357 -9.92 -7.31 10.39
N VAL A 358 -10.50 -6.20 9.93
CA VAL A 358 -11.56 -5.45 10.62
C VAL A 358 -12.94 -5.71 9.99
N GLY A 359 -13.01 -5.68 8.66
CA GLY A 359 -14.25 -5.66 7.86
C GLY A 359 -15.00 -7.00 7.75
N GLU A 360 -14.34 -8.15 7.90
CA GLU A 360 -15.07 -9.44 7.95
C GLU A 360 -15.92 -9.61 9.21
N ASN A 361 -15.82 -8.71 10.19
CA ASN A 361 -16.69 -8.61 11.36
C ASN A 361 -17.65 -7.40 11.29
N ALA A 362 -17.56 -6.54 10.27
CA ALA A 362 -18.27 -5.25 10.21
C ALA A 362 -19.70 -5.34 9.67
N GLY A 363 -20.18 -6.53 9.28
CA GLY A 363 -21.41 -6.68 8.49
C GLY A 363 -22.37 -7.78 8.95
N MET A 364 -22.35 -8.16 10.24
CA MET A 364 -23.42 -8.96 10.86
C MET A 364 -23.34 -8.93 12.39
N GLN A 365 -24.00 -7.92 12.98
CA GLN A 365 -24.35 -7.92 14.41
C GLN A 365 -25.87 -8.07 14.63
N ARG A 366 -26.69 -7.92 13.59
CA ARG A 366 -28.13 -8.17 13.67
C ARG A 366 -28.43 -9.63 13.42
N ALA A 367 -29.24 -10.23 14.30
CA ALA A 367 -29.68 -11.62 14.15
C ALA A 367 -30.39 -11.84 12.81
N ASP A 368 -31.22 -10.87 12.40
CA ASP A 368 -31.99 -10.84 11.15
C ASP A 368 -31.09 -11.00 9.90
N GLU A 369 -29.92 -10.36 9.89
CA GLU A 369 -28.95 -10.42 8.78
C GLU A 369 -28.21 -11.77 8.75
N VAL A 370 -27.85 -12.29 9.94
CA VAL A 370 -27.26 -13.62 10.12
C VAL A 370 -28.23 -14.70 9.65
N GLU A 371 -29.51 -14.57 10.02
CA GLU A 371 -30.60 -15.46 9.59
C GLU A 371 -30.81 -15.41 8.08
N SER A 372 -30.87 -14.21 7.49
CA SER A 372 -31.05 -14.02 6.04
C SER A 372 -29.96 -14.75 5.23
N LYS A 373 -28.67 -14.53 5.54
CA LYS A 373 -27.57 -15.26 4.87
C LYS A 373 -27.59 -16.77 5.12
N LEU A 374 -28.04 -17.21 6.30
CA LEU A 374 -28.16 -18.63 6.59
C LEU A 374 -29.31 -19.28 5.82
N LEU A 375 -30.38 -18.55 5.53
CA LEU A 375 -31.49 -18.99 4.68
C LEU A 375 -31.10 -19.03 3.20
N GLU A 376 -30.26 -18.10 2.73
CA GLU A 376 -29.64 -18.15 1.39
C GLU A 376 -28.76 -19.40 1.21
N THR A 377 -28.06 -19.84 2.26
CA THR A 377 -27.06 -20.93 2.19
C THR A 377 -27.62 -22.30 2.58
N TYR A 378 -28.62 -22.35 3.48
CA TYR A 378 -29.11 -23.57 4.11
C TYR A 378 -30.64 -23.60 4.27
N LYS A 379 -31.21 -24.81 4.28
CA LYS A 379 -32.63 -25.02 4.62
C LYS A 379 -32.95 -24.43 6.01
N ALA A 380 -34.15 -23.84 6.15
CA ALA A 380 -34.62 -23.13 7.35
C ALA A 380 -34.30 -23.82 8.69
N VAL A 381 -34.52 -25.14 8.82
CA VAL A 381 -34.22 -25.89 10.05
C VAL A 381 -32.73 -25.84 10.43
N LYS A 382 -31.83 -25.87 9.45
CA LYS A 382 -30.38 -25.73 9.68
C LYS A 382 -30.00 -24.27 9.92
N ALA A 383 -30.61 -23.34 9.19
CA ALA A 383 -30.40 -21.90 9.39
C ALA A 383 -30.74 -21.50 10.84
N ALA A 384 -31.95 -21.80 11.33
CA ALA A 384 -32.40 -21.50 12.69
C ALA A 384 -31.49 -22.10 13.79
N ARG A 385 -30.98 -23.33 13.58
CA ARG A 385 -29.99 -23.94 14.49
C ARG A 385 -28.66 -23.18 14.50
N LEU A 386 -28.18 -22.73 13.34
CA LEU A 386 -26.95 -21.95 13.21
C LEU A 386 -27.09 -20.52 13.75
N VAL A 387 -28.26 -19.86 13.56
CA VAL A 387 -28.60 -18.59 14.23
C VAL A 387 -28.57 -18.76 15.75
N SER A 388 -29.22 -19.81 16.27
CA SER A 388 -29.24 -20.10 17.71
C SER A 388 -27.84 -20.35 18.29
N PHE A 389 -27.01 -21.11 17.57
CA PHE A 389 -25.61 -21.36 17.94
C PHE A 389 -24.75 -20.07 17.88
N TRP A 390 -24.95 -19.23 16.85
CA TRP A 390 -24.29 -17.94 16.73
C TRP A 390 -24.66 -17.00 17.89
N LEU A 391 -25.97 -16.85 18.18
CA LEU A 391 -26.49 -16.07 19.32
C LEU A 391 -25.93 -16.57 20.65
N TYR A 392 -25.80 -17.90 20.83
CA TYR A 392 -25.21 -18.48 22.03
C TYR A 392 -23.73 -18.06 22.18
N ILE A 393 -22.94 -18.07 21.10
CA ILE A 393 -21.55 -17.61 21.14
C ILE A 393 -21.46 -16.10 21.38
N GLN A 394 -22.35 -15.29 20.78
CA GLN A 394 -22.41 -13.85 21.07
C GLN A 394 -22.69 -13.57 22.56
N LYS A 395 -23.55 -14.38 23.20
CA LYS A 395 -23.97 -14.18 24.59
C LYS A 395 -22.99 -14.75 25.63
N PHE A 396 -22.39 -15.92 25.37
CA PHE A 396 -21.64 -16.70 26.36
C PHE A 396 -20.18 -17.00 25.97
N GLY A 397 -19.75 -16.61 24.76
CA GLY A 397 -18.41 -16.85 24.24
C GLY A 397 -18.18 -18.29 23.76
N SER A 398 -17.16 -18.45 22.91
CA SER A 398 -16.83 -19.74 22.28
C SER A 398 -16.42 -20.84 23.26
N ALA A 399 -15.80 -20.50 24.40
CA ALA A 399 -15.39 -21.48 25.41
C ALA A 399 -16.61 -22.21 26.02
N LYS A 400 -17.62 -21.45 26.45
CA LYS A 400 -18.86 -22.03 27.00
C LYS A 400 -19.67 -22.76 25.94
N ALA A 401 -19.72 -22.23 24.72
CA ALA A 401 -20.35 -22.94 23.60
C ALA A 401 -19.67 -24.28 23.31
N LYS A 402 -18.34 -24.34 23.35
CA LYS A 402 -17.58 -25.58 23.12
C LYS A 402 -17.84 -26.62 24.21
N GLU A 403 -17.94 -26.20 25.47
CA GLU A 403 -18.33 -27.05 26.62
C GLU A 403 -19.74 -27.63 26.44
N ILE A 404 -20.72 -26.81 26.06
CA ILE A 404 -22.15 -27.19 26.01
C ILE A 404 -22.51 -27.99 24.74
N PHE A 405 -22.02 -27.59 23.57
CA PHE A 405 -22.34 -28.27 22.32
C PHE A 405 -21.40 -29.47 22.02
N GLY A 406 -20.25 -29.53 22.72
CA GLY A 406 -19.16 -30.47 22.46
C GLY A 406 -18.34 -30.13 21.21
N ASP A 407 -17.06 -30.49 21.22
CA ASP A 407 -16.08 -30.19 20.15
C ASP A 407 -16.62 -30.43 18.74
N ARG A 408 -17.19 -31.61 18.48
CA ARG A 408 -17.62 -32.02 17.13
C ARG A 408 -18.71 -31.10 16.59
N SER A 409 -19.72 -30.80 17.40
CA SER A 409 -20.85 -29.94 17.03
C SER A 409 -20.42 -28.47 16.92
N TYR A 410 -19.54 -28.02 17.81
CA TYR A 410 -18.97 -26.68 17.79
C TYR A 410 -18.17 -26.41 16.50
N TYR A 411 -17.23 -27.30 16.13
CA TYR A 411 -16.44 -27.13 14.91
C TYR A 411 -17.27 -27.33 13.64
N ALA A 412 -18.26 -28.23 13.63
CA ALA A 412 -19.19 -28.38 12.51
C ALA A 412 -20.01 -27.10 12.27
N SER A 413 -20.62 -26.55 13.34
CA SER A 413 -21.43 -25.33 13.26
C SER A 413 -20.59 -24.10 12.90
N LYS A 414 -19.37 -23.99 13.45
CA LYS A 414 -18.39 -22.94 13.09
C LYS A 414 -17.92 -23.05 11.63
N SER A 415 -17.77 -24.27 11.10
CA SER A 415 -17.47 -24.50 9.68
C SER A 415 -18.64 -24.06 8.79
N ASP A 416 -19.86 -24.39 9.18
CA ASP A 416 -21.05 -24.07 8.40
C ASP A 416 -21.40 -22.57 8.41
N LEU A 417 -21.24 -21.86 9.53
CA LEU A 417 -21.30 -20.39 9.58
C LEU A 417 -20.27 -19.77 8.62
N LYS A 418 -19.03 -20.25 8.65
CA LYS A 418 -17.95 -19.76 7.78
C LYS A 418 -18.25 -19.97 6.28
N LYS A 419 -18.90 -21.07 5.90
CA LYS A 419 -19.34 -21.33 4.51
C LYS A 419 -20.42 -20.34 4.05
N ALA A 420 -21.33 -19.93 4.94
CA ALA A 420 -22.32 -18.88 4.68
C ALA A 420 -21.73 -17.45 4.73
N GLY A 421 -20.40 -17.30 4.83
CA GLY A 421 -19.76 -15.98 4.95
C GLY A 421 -20.04 -15.27 6.27
N ILE A 422 -20.31 -16.02 7.35
CA ILE A 422 -20.60 -15.50 8.68
C ILE A 422 -19.43 -15.78 9.63
N THR A 423 -18.97 -14.72 10.28
CA THR A 423 -17.90 -14.73 11.27
C THR A 423 -18.48 -14.80 12.68
N LEU A 424 -17.71 -15.37 13.59
CA LEU A 424 -17.98 -15.33 15.03
C LEU A 424 -17.17 -14.20 15.63
N ILE A 425 -17.84 -13.14 16.04
CA ILE A 425 -17.26 -12.14 16.95
C ILE A 425 -17.34 -12.76 18.34
N GLU A 426 -16.20 -12.96 18.99
CA GLU A 426 -16.17 -13.42 20.38
C GLU A 426 -16.17 -12.17 21.28
N PRO A 427 -17.09 -12.04 22.26
CA PRO A 427 -16.94 -11.00 23.27
C PRO A 427 -15.61 -11.23 24.01
N PRO A 428 -14.82 -10.18 24.31
CA PRO A 428 -13.53 -10.34 24.95
C PRO A 428 -13.69 -11.05 26.31
N SER A 429 -12.95 -12.14 26.49
CA SER A 429 -13.06 -13.00 27.67
C SER A 429 -12.42 -12.34 28.90
N GLY A 430 -13.22 -11.58 29.65
CA GLY A 430 -12.86 -11.03 30.97
C GLY A 430 -13.73 -9.85 31.39
N ASN A 431 -13.81 -9.57 32.69
CA ASN A 431 -14.62 -8.49 33.27
C ASN A 431 -14.20 -7.06 32.85
N ASN A 432 -13.13 -6.89 32.06
CA ASN A 432 -12.66 -5.61 31.55
C ASN A 432 -13.38 -5.16 30.27
N VAL A 433 -14.71 -5.33 30.23
CA VAL A 433 -15.55 -4.68 29.22
C VAL A 433 -15.70 -3.21 29.59
N THR A 434 -14.69 -2.39 29.28
CA THR A 434 -15.03 -1.00 28.93
C THR A 434 -16.01 -1.09 27.78
N VAL A 435 -17.20 -0.50 27.97
CA VAL A 435 -18.25 -0.44 26.97
C VAL A 435 -17.66 0.22 25.74
N LEU A 436 -17.34 -0.60 24.74
CA LEU A 436 -17.00 -0.08 23.43
C LEU A 436 -18.28 0.53 22.89
N ASP A 437 -18.19 1.81 22.54
CA ASP A 437 -19.27 2.53 21.89
C ASP A 437 -19.71 1.71 20.66
N ARG A 438 -20.93 1.17 20.73
CA ARG A 438 -21.49 0.30 19.69
C ARG A 438 -21.75 1.10 18.43
N ASP A 439 -22.18 2.34 18.57
CA ASP A 439 -22.47 3.24 17.47
C ASP A 439 -21.16 3.61 16.78
N PHE A 440 -20.08 3.81 17.53
CA PHE A 440 -18.73 3.94 16.98
C PHE A 440 -18.28 2.69 16.22
N ILE A 441 -18.40 1.47 16.76
CA ILE A 441 -18.00 0.25 16.05
C ILE A 441 -18.83 0.02 14.78
N GLN A 442 -20.14 0.28 14.82
CA GLN A 442 -21.04 0.08 13.69
C GLN A 442 -20.87 1.18 12.61
N SER A 443 -20.53 2.41 13.01
CA SER A 443 -20.16 3.49 12.08
C SER A 443 -18.68 3.44 11.65
N PHE A 444 -17.87 2.53 12.20
CA PHE A 444 -16.43 2.46 11.94
C PHE A 444 -16.13 1.97 10.52
N ASN A 445 -16.13 2.91 9.57
CA ASN A 445 -15.60 2.69 8.23
C ASN A 445 -14.21 3.31 8.13
N MET A 446 -13.17 2.48 8.17
CA MET A 446 -11.82 2.93 7.81
C MET A 446 -11.76 3.17 6.30
N GLN A 447 -12.08 4.39 5.88
CA GLN A 447 -11.89 4.84 4.51
C GLN A 447 -10.46 5.37 4.32
N ILE A 448 -9.89 5.11 3.15
CA ILE A 448 -8.60 5.66 2.73
C ILE A 448 -8.80 6.36 1.37
N PRO A 449 -8.58 7.68 1.27
CA PRO A 449 -8.20 8.62 2.33
C PRO A 449 -9.30 8.85 3.37
N SER A 450 -8.93 9.46 4.51
CA SER A 450 -9.76 9.80 5.67
C SER A 450 -9.51 11.27 6.01
N PRO A 451 -10.50 12.02 6.51
CA PRO A 451 -10.30 13.40 6.95
C PRO A 451 -9.31 13.54 8.14
N PHE A 452 -8.97 12.43 8.81
CA PHE A 452 -8.08 12.39 9.98
C PHE A 452 -6.63 11.98 9.64
N VAL A 453 -6.20 12.07 8.38
CA VAL A 453 -4.82 11.73 7.98
C VAL A 453 -3.81 12.77 8.51
N THR A 454 -2.64 12.30 8.96
CA THR A 454 -1.54 13.14 9.48
C THR A 454 -0.97 14.13 8.46
N ASN A 455 -1.04 13.78 7.18
CA ASN A 455 -0.40 14.47 6.06
C ASN A 455 -1.22 15.66 5.50
N LYS A 456 -1.86 16.50 6.32
CA LYS A 456 -2.53 17.71 5.81
C LYS A 456 -1.56 18.74 5.18
N VAL A 457 -0.28 18.67 5.52
CA VAL A 457 0.80 19.51 4.97
C VAL A 457 1.32 18.96 3.64
N ASP A 458 1.21 17.64 3.43
CA ASP A 458 1.58 16.93 2.22
C ASP A 458 0.35 16.90 1.30
N ASP A 459 -0.10 18.09 0.86
CA ASP A 459 -1.14 18.19 -0.17
C ASP A 459 -0.67 17.43 -1.42
N PHE A 460 -1.60 16.85 -2.16
CA PHE A 460 -1.35 15.96 -3.31
C PHE A 460 -0.69 16.66 -4.52
N ARG A 461 -0.10 17.85 -4.34
CA ARG A 461 0.15 18.86 -5.38
C ARG A 461 1.55 19.46 -5.39
N ASP A 462 2.34 19.38 -4.31
CA ASP A 462 3.63 20.07 -4.26
C ASP A 462 4.72 19.34 -3.44
N SER A 463 5.39 18.38 -4.08
CA SER A 463 6.60 17.75 -3.55
C SER A 463 7.84 18.67 -3.56
N GLY A 464 7.75 19.87 -4.15
CA GLY A 464 8.82 20.88 -4.15
C GLY A 464 8.91 21.69 -2.86
N ASN A 465 7.82 21.78 -2.08
CA ASN A 465 7.72 22.62 -0.89
C ASN A 465 8.41 22.05 0.37
N VAL A 466 9.05 20.88 0.28
CA VAL A 466 9.53 20.11 1.45
C VAL A 466 10.70 20.79 2.19
N LEU A 467 11.45 21.68 1.53
CA LEU A 467 12.51 22.47 2.18
C LEU A 467 11.99 23.54 3.16
N ASN A 468 10.68 23.85 3.15
CA ASN A 468 10.06 24.79 4.07
C ASN A 468 9.61 24.17 5.41
N LEU A 469 9.93 22.90 5.68
CA LEU A 469 9.61 22.23 6.96
C LEU A 469 10.60 22.52 8.09
N PHE A 470 11.75 23.14 7.80
CA PHE A 470 12.61 23.68 8.86
C PHE A 470 11.96 24.94 9.43
N PRO A 471 11.91 25.13 10.77
CA PRO A 471 11.63 26.46 11.31
C PRO A 471 12.70 27.39 10.74
N GLN A 472 12.27 28.40 9.96
CA GLN A 472 13.19 29.42 9.49
C GLN A 472 13.74 30.10 10.73
N SER A 473 15.05 29.93 10.96
CA SER A 473 15.76 30.56 12.07
C SER A 473 15.57 32.06 11.93
N GLY A 474 14.77 32.66 12.81
CA GLY A 474 14.28 34.02 12.67
C GLY A 474 15.42 35.01 12.44
N SER A 475 15.55 35.47 11.19
CA SER A 475 16.51 36.51 10.79
C SER A 475 15.97 37.92 11.07
N ASP A 476 14.71 38.04 11.49
CA ASP A 476 14.05 39.31 11.79
C ASP A 476 14.39 39.75 13.23
N ALA A 477 15.68 40.00 13.47
CA ALA A 477 16.24 40.54 14.70
C ALA A 477 17.50 41.39 14.43
N SER A 478 17.41 42.32 13.47
CA SER A 478 18.34 43.44 13.26
C SER A 478 17.65 44.61 12.58
#